data_AF-A0A520GAH5-F1
#
_entry.id   AF-A0A520GAH5-F1
#
_cell.length_a   1.000
_cell.length_b   1.000
_cell.length_c   1.000
_cell.angle_alpha   90.00
_cell.angle_beta   90.00
_cell.angle_gamma   90.00
#
_symmetry.space_group_name_H-M   'P 1'
#
loop_
_entity.id
_entity.type
_entity.pdbx_description
1 polymer ?
#
loop_
_entity_poly.entity_id
_entity_poly.type
_entity_poly.pdbx_seq_one_letter_code
_entity_poly.pdbx_strand_id
1 'polypeptide(L)'
;MSAFSEETVLSVHHWTDRLFTFTTTRDPALRFSNGHFTMIGLKVNNKPLLRAYSIVSANYEEHLEFLSIKVEDGPLTSKLQHIQPGDKIIVGRKPTGTLLIDYTLPGKRLYLLGTGTGLAPFMSVIRDPETYEKFEKVILVHGVRQVDELAYHDLVLDHLPKHEFLGDLVKNQLLYYPTVTREDFRNMG
;
A
#
# COMPACT_ATOMS: atom_id res chain seq x y z
N MET A 1 -27.97 3.21 -1.94
CA MET A 1 -26.72 2.83 -2.63
C MET A 1 -26.11 1.64 -1.91
N SER A 2 -25.62 0.63 -2.65
CA SER A 2 -24.89 -0.51 -2.08
C SER A 2 -23.66 0.00 -1.31
N ALA A 3 -23.33 -0.60 -0.16
CA ALA A 3 -22.16 -0.23 0.63
C ALA A 3 -20.82 -0.58 -0.05
N PHE A 4 -20.88 -1.38 -1.11
CA PHE A 4 -19.72 -1.94 -1.82
C PHE A 4 -19.83 -1.72 -3.33
N SER A 5 -18.68 -1.61 -4.01
CA SER A 5 -18.51 -1.81 -5.46
C SER A 5 -17.83 -3.15 -5.73
N GLU A 6 -17.96 -3.64 -6.97
CA GLU A 6 -17.16 -4.75 -7.47
C GLU A 6 -16.14 -4.20 -8.45
N GLU A 7 -14.87 -4.39 -8.14
CA GLU A 7 -13.75 -3.99 -8.98
C GLU A 7 -13.12 -5.21 -9.63
N THR A 8 -12.53 -5.01 -10.80
CA THR A 8 -11.89 -6.08 -11.58
C THR A 8 -10.40 -6.07 -11.31
N VAL A 9 -9.80 -7.22 -10.99
CA VAL A 9 -8.34 -7.36 -10.87
C VAL A 9 -7.70 -7.08 -12.23
N LEU A 10 -6.69 -6.21 -12.25
CA LEU A 10 -5.96 -5.81 -13.44
C LEU A 10 -4.59 -6.51 -13.52
N SER A 11 -3.89 -6.58 -12.39
CA SER A 11 -2.60 -7.26 -12.28
C SER A 11 -2.43 -7.91 -10.91
N VAL A 12 -1.58 -8.94 -10.86
CA VAL A 12 -1.17 -9.64 -9.63
C VAL A 12 0.34 -9.85 -9.69
N HIS A 13 1.03 -9.53 -8.62
CA HIS A 13 2.47 -9.72 -8.48
C HIS A 13 2.78 -10.39 -7.14
N HIS A 14 3.44 -11.54 -7.16
CA HIS A 14 3.86 -12.25 -5.96
C HIS A 14 5.32 -11.89 -5.65
N TRP A 15 5.54 -11.22 -4.52
CA TRP A 15 6.88 -10.90 -4.02
C TRP A 15 7.53 -12.15 -3.42
N THR A 16 6.77 -12.89 -2.61
CA THR A 16 7.21 -14.12 -1.95
C THR A 16 6.05 -15.12 -1.83
N ASP A 17 6.32 -16.28 -1.23
CA ASP A 17 5.30 -17.25 -0.83
C ASP A 17 4.33 -16.72 0.23
N ARG A 18 4.63 -15.55 0.82
CA ARG A 18 3.84 -14.92 1.87
C ARG A 18 3.29 -13.56 1.49
N LEU A 19 3.77 -12.93 0.41
CA LEU A 19 3.47 -11.54 0.12
C LEU A 19 3.14 -11.36 -1.35
N PHE A 20 2.08 -10.62 -1.64
CA PHE A 20 1.69 -10.28 -3.01
C PHE A 20 0.95 -8.96 -3.06
N THR A 21 0.98 -8.35 -4.23
CA THR A 21 0.23 -7.15 -4.55
C THR A 21 -0.69 -7.43 -5.71
N PHE A 22 -1.77 -6.67 -5.79
CA PHE A 22 -2.66 -6.71 -6.93
C PHE A 22 -3.27 -5.33 -7.13
N THR A 23 -3.60 -5.05 -8.38
CA THR A 23 -4.30 -3.84 -8.76
C THR A 23 -5.71 -4.16 -9.20
N THR A 24 -6.64 -3.22 -9.02
CA THR A 24 -8.01 -3.34 -9.49
C THR A 24 -8.45 -2.08 -10.22
N THR A 25 -9.54 -2.18 -10.97
CA THR A 25 -10.31 -1.00 -11.36
C THR A 25 -10.71 -0.17 -10.14
N ARG A 26 -11.08 1.08 -10.37
CA ARG A 26 -11.52 2.01 -9.35
C ARG A 26 -12.84 2.63 -9.77
N ASP A 27 -13.89 2.51 -8.95
CA ASP A 27 -15.10 3.29 -9.11
C ASP A 27 -14.75 4.80 -9.16
N PRO A 28 -15.11 5.53 -10.24
CA PRO A 28 -14.82 6.96 -10.38
C PRO A 28 -15.42 7.84 -9.29
N ALA A 29 -16.39 7.35 -8.51
CA ALA A 29 -16.95 8.03 -7.34
C ALA A 29 -16.16 7.77 -6.05
N LEU A 30 -15.23 6.81 -6.03
CA LEU A 30 -14.42 6.50 -4.86
C LEU A 30 -13.36 7.58 -4.63
N ARG A 31 -13.51 8.33 -3.53
CA ARG A 31 -12.55 9.32 -3.05
C ARG A 31 -11.94 8.84 -1.74
N PHE A 32 -10.64 9.08 -1.57
CA PHE A 32 -9.90 8.76 -0.35
C PHE A 32 -8.73 9.72 -0.18
N SER A 33 -8.24 9.84 1.05
CA SER A 33 -6.99 10.53 1.38
C SER A 33 -5.85 9.52 1.44
N ASN A 34 -4.66 9.92 1.00
CA ASN A 34 -3.49 9.04 0.97
C ASN A 34 -3.17 8.57 2.41
N GLY A 35 -3.08 7.26 2.60
CA GLY A 35 -2.96 6.62 3.93
C GLY A 35 -4.25 6.00 4.50
N HIS A 36 -5.41 6.21 3.86
CA HIS A 36 -6.64 5.50 4.20
C HIS A 36 -6.56 3.99 3.91
N PHE A 37 -7.44 3.25 4.58
CA PHE A 37 -7.82 1.89 4.25
C PHE A 37 -9.30 1.83 3.84
N THR A 38 -9.66 0.76 3.13
CA THR A 38 -11.07 0.40 2.89
C THR A 38 -11.28 -1.09 3.16
N MET A 39 -12.54 -1.52 3.23
CA MET A 39 -12.87 -2.93 3.31
C MET A 39 -12.76 -3.54 1.92
N ILE A 40 -11.97 -4.59 1.76
CA ILE A 40 -11.99 -5.39 0.53
C ILE A 40 -12.35 -6.84 0.83
N GLY A 41 -12.73 -7.59 -0.20
CA GLY A 41 -12.90 -9.02 -0.03
C GLY A 41 -13.47 -9.75 -1.23
N LEU A 42 -13.96 -10.96 -0.95
CA LEU A 42 -14.52 -11.86 -1.96
C LEU A 42 -15.95 -12.25 -1.57
N LYS A 43 -16.76 -12.63 -2.56
CA LYS A 43 -18.04 -13.31 -2.30
C LYS A 43 -17.76 -14.79 -2.03
N VAL A 44 -18.15 -15.27 -0.85
CA VAL A 44 -18.07 -16.68 -0.46
C VAL A 44 -19.46 -17.13 -0.03
N ASN A 45 -20.03 -18.15 -0.68
CA ASN A 45 -21.39 -18.63 -0.42
C ASN A 45 -22.44 -17.49 -0.45
N ASN A 46 -22.35 -16.61 -1.46
CA ASN A 46 -23.17 -15.40 -1.61
C ASN A 46 -23.09 -14.37 -0.47
N LYS A 47 -22.13 -14.51 0.45
CA LYS A 47 -21.89 -13.53 1.52
C LYS A 47 -20.52 -12.84 1.32
N PRO A 48 -20.43 -11.53 1.58
CA PRO A 48 -19.17 -10.82 1.47
C PRO A 48 -18.25 -11.21 2.64
N LEU A 49 -17.07 -11.73 2.32
CA LEU A 49 -16.00 -11.97 3.28
C LEU A 49 -14.99 -10.83 3.20
N LEU A 50 -15.05 -9.90 4.15
CA LEU A 50 -14.33 -8.63 4.08
C LEU A 50 -13.23 -8.51 5.13
N ARG A 51 -12.16 -7.79 4.79
CA ARG A 51 -11.10 -7.35 5.70
C ARG A 51 -10.67 -5.93 5.35
N ALA A 52 -10.15 -5.21 6.34
CA ALA A 52 -9.56 -3.89 6.13
C ALA A 52 -8.22 -4.01 5.40
N TYR A 53 -8.03 -3.20 4.36
CA TYR A 53 -6.80 -3.11 3.60
C TYR A 53 -6.46 -1.65 3.31
N SER A 54 -5.24 -1.24 3.64
CA SER A 54 -4.70 0.06 3.24
C SER A 54 -4.68 0.14 1.72
N ILE A 55 -5.10 1.28 1.19
CA ILE A 55 -5.01 1.57 -0.25
C ILE A 55 -3.56 1.98 -0.50
N VAL A 56 -2.87 1.18 -1.32
CA VAL A 56 -1.45 1.38 -1.61
C VAL A 56 -1.26 2.48 -2.64
N SER A 57 -2.13 2.54 -3.66
CA SER A 57 -2.09 3.58 -4.70
C SER A 57 -2.41 4.96 -4.15
N ALA A 58 -1.90 6.00 -4.83
CA ALA A 58 -2.25 7.37 -4.54
C ALA A 58 -3.66 7.70 -5.05
N ASN A 59 -4.31 8.67 -4.42
CA ASN A 59 -5.69 9.05 -4.70
C ASN A 59 -5.94 9.68 -6.07
N TYR A 60 -4.89 10.05 -6.81
CA TYR A 60 -4.96 10.51 -8.20
C TYR A 60 -4.78 9.37 -9.23
N GLU A 61 -4.39 8.17 -8.80
CA GLU A 61 -4.20 7.04 -9.72
C GLU A 61 -5.54 6.43 -10.16
N GLU A 62 -5.61 5.99 -11.41
CA GLU A 62 -6.84 5.45 -12.01
C GLU A 62 -7.22 4.05 -11.50
N HIS A 63 -6.30 3.38 -10.81
CA HIS A 63 -6.47 2.04 -10.26
C HIS A 63 -6.32 2.04 -8.74
N LEU A 64 -6.89 1.02 -8.10
CA LEU A 64 -6.59 0.72 -6.71
C LEU A 64 -5.45 -0.30 -6.67
N GLU A 65 -4.56 -0.16 -5.69
CA GLU A 65 -3.50 -1.13 -5.42
C GLU A 65 -3.59 -1.58 -3.97
N PHE A 66 -3.35 -2.87 -3.72
CA PHE A 66 -3.35 -3.45 -2.39
C PHE A 66 -2.14 -4.35 -2.20
N LEU A 67 -1.56 -4.31 -1.00
CA LEU A 67 -0.49 -5.20 -0.53
C LEU A 67 -1.10 -6.18 0.47
N SER A 68 -0.90 -7.47 0.23
CA SER A 68 -1.55 -8.54 0.99
C SER A 68 -0.58 -9.62 1.42
N ILE A 69 -0.83 -10.15 2.62
CA ILE A 69 -0.17 -11.33 3.15
C ILE A 69 -0.94 -12.58 2.75
N LYS A 70 -0.23 -13.69 2.52
CA LYS A 70 -0.79 -15.03 2.34
C LYS A 70 -0.74 -15.73 3.69
N VAL A 71 -1.91 -16.14 4.17
CA VAL A 71 -2.05 -16.94 5.39
C VAL A 71 -2.86 -18.17 4.98
N GLU A 72 -2.24 -19.34 5.09
CA GLU A 72 -2.76 -20.62 4.59
C GLU A 72 -4.18 -20.91 5.09
N ASP A 73 -4.42 -20.72 6.40
CA ASP A 73 -5.73 -20.88 7.02
C ASP A 73 -6.51 -19.56 7.19
N GLY A 74 -6.04 -18.48 6.57
CA GLY A 74 -6.68 -17.17 6.67
C GLY A 74 -8.02 -17.18 5.94
N PRO A 75 -9.15 -16.79 6.56
CA PRO A 75 -10.47 -16.90 5.93
C PRO A 75 -10.55 -16.28 4.53
N LEU A 76 -9.98 -15.07 4.40
CA LEU A 76 -9.93 -14.32 3.15
C LEU A 76 -8.65 -14.64 2.35
N THR A 77 -7.48 -14.53 2.96
CA THR A 77 -6.19 -14.55 2.26
C THR A 77 -5.85 -15.93 1.67
N SER A 78 -6.37 -17.01 2.25
CA SER A 78 -6.31 -18.37 1.65
C SER A 78 -6.92 -18.42 0.26
N LYS A 79 -7.89 -17.55 -0.04
CA LYS A 79 -8.58 -17.45 -1.34
C LYS A 79 -8.03 -16.29 -2.16
N LEU A 80 -7.79 -15.15 -1.52
CA LEU A 80 -7.31 -13.93 -2.17
C LEU A 80 -5.94 -14.13 -2.82
N GLN A 81 -5.10 -15.03 -2.30
CA GLN A 81 -3.80 -15.34 -2.90
C GLN A 81 -3.87 -15.99 -4.30
N HIS A 82 -5.04 -16.50 -4.70
CA HIS A 82 -5.23 -17.22 -5.96
C HIS A 82 -5.89 -16.38 -7.06
N ILE A 83 -6.23 -15.12 -6.77
CA ILE A 83 -6.89 -14.25 -7.74
C ILE A 83 -6.03 -14.05 -8.99
N GLN A 84 -6.70 -13.86 -10.12
CA GLN A 84 -6.09 -13.61 -11.42
C GLN A 84 -6.64 -12.33 -12.05
N PRO A 85 -5.93 -11.71 -13.00
CA PRO A 85 -6.50 -10.65 -13.83
C PRO A 85 -7.86 -11.06 -14.42
N GLY A 86 -8.87 -10.20 -14.27
CA GLY A 86 -10.26 -10.46 -14.64
C GLY A 86 -11.17 -10.86 -13.48
N ASP A 87 -10.63 -11.34 -12.36
CA ASP A 87 -11.43 -11.69 -11.18
C ASP A 87 -12.10 -10.47 -10.53
N LYS A 88 -13.16 -10.71 -9.75
CA LYS A 88 -13.91 -9.66 -9.05
C LYS A 88 -13.55 -9.57 -7.58
N ILE A 89 -13.22 -8.37 -7.13
CA ILE A 89 -12.98 -8.01 -5.74
C ILE A 89 -14.08 -7.07 -5.26
N ILE A 90 -14.61 -7.33 -4.07
CA ILE A 90 -15.51 -6.39 -3.39
C ILE A 90 -14.66 -5.26 -2.81
N VAL A 91 -15.03 -4.00 -3.06
CA VAL A 91 -14.38 -2.82 -2.49
C VAL A 91 -15.39 -1.96 -1.75
N GLY A 92 -15.07 -1.55 -0.53
CA GLY A 92 -15.88 -0.68 0.31
C GLY A 92 -15.87 0.75 -0.21
N ARG A 93 -17.04 1.39 -0.25
CA ARG A 93 -17.20 2.78 -0.71
C ARG A 93 -16.88 3.84 0.35
N LYS A 94 -16.48 3.44 1.56
CA LYS A 94 -16.18 4.34 2.69
C LYS A 94 -14.74 4.15 3.19
N PRO A 95 -13.74 4.68 2.48
CA PRO A 95 -12.37 4.71 2.98
C PRO A 95 -12.28 5.52 4.27
N THR A 96 -11.43 5.07 5.20
CA THR A 96 -11.21 5.72 6.50
C THR A 96 -9.81 5.38 7.01
N GLY A 97 -9.37 5.97 8.12
CA GLY A 97 -8.08 5.70 8.72
C GLY A 97 -7.54 6.90 9.47
N THR A 98 -6.45 6.69 10.20
CA THR A 98 -5.80 7.71 11.02
C THR A 98 -4.42 8.12 10.49
N LEU A 99 -3.90 7.42 9.48
CA LEU A 99 -2.57 7.65 8.92
C LEU A 99 -2.59 8.77 7.88
N LEU A 100 -3.08 9.93 8.29
CA LEU A 100 -3.20 11.14 7.46
C LEU A 100 -2.19 12.18 7.92
N ILE A 101 -1.52 12.82 6.96
CA ILE A 101 -0.58 13.91 7.25
C ILE A 101 -1.28 15.11 7.90
N ASP A 102 -2.58 15.32 7.62
CA ASP A 102 -3.39 16.38 8.23
C ASP A 102 -3.60 16.24 9.74
N TYR A 103 -3.40 15.03 10.28
CA TYR A 103 -3.55 14.78 11.72
C TYR A 103 -2.24 15.03 12.48
N THR A 104 -1.20 15.44 11.78
CA THR A 104 0.08 15.80 12.38
C THR A 104 0.15 17.30 12.66
N LEU A 105 0.83 17.68 13.75
CA LEU A 105 1.20 19.08 13.96
C LEU A 105 2.30 19.48 12.96
N PRO A 106 2.43 20.78 12.64
CA PRO A 106 3.52 21.26 11.79
C PRO A 106 4.88 20.76 12.29
N GLY A 107 5.69 20.20 11.39
CA GLY A 107 6.96 19.60 11.73
C GLY A 107 7.89 19.55 10.53
N LYS A 108 9.21 19.46 10.79
CA LYS A 108 10.21 19.40 9.72
C LYS A 108 10.40 18.00 9.15
N ARG A 109 10.18 16.97 9.96
CA ARG A 109 10.48 15.57 9.62
C ARG A 109 9.26 14.69 9.88
N LEU A 110 8.83 13.97 8.85
CA LEU A 110 7.83 12.92 8.95
C LEU A 110 8.51 11.55 9.02
N TYR A 111 8.27 10.80 10.08
CA TYR A 111 8.71 9.40 10.18
C TYR A 111 7.54 8.47 9.91
N LEU A 112 7.70 7.60 8.92
CA LEU A 112 6.76 6.57 8.51
C LEU A 112 7.35 5.21 8.90
N LEU A 113 6.86 4.64 10.01
CA LEU A 113 7.44 3.42 10.60
C LEU A 113 6.55 2.21 10.30
N GLY A 114 6.94 1.39 9.33
CA GLY A 114 6.17 0.23 8.87
C GLY A 114 6.93 -1.09 9.07
N THR A 115 6.20 -2.16 9.39
CA THR A 115 6.74 -3.53 9.36
C THR A 115 5.87 -4.43 8.48
N GLY A 116 6.49 -5.27 7.66
CA GLY A 116 5.79 -6.12 6.68
C GLY A 116 4.76 -5.34 5.87
N THR A 117 3.51 -5.83 5.82
CA THR A 117 2.41 -5.16 5.10
C THR A 117 2.03 -3.79 5.68
N GLY A 118 2.54 -3.40 6.84
CA GLY A 118 2.40 -2.05 7.40
C GLY A 118 3.06 -0.96 6.53
N LEU A 119 3.84 -1.35 5.51
CA LEU A 119 4.31 -0.46 4.46
C LEU A 119 3.17 0.11 3.59
N ALA A 120 2.07 -0.64 3.43
CA ALA A 120 1.00 -0.36 2.48
C ALA A 120 0.46 1.09 2.49
N PRO A 121 0.02 1.67 3.62
CA PRO A 121 -0.49 3.03 3.64
C PRO A 121 0.59 4.07 3.30
N PHE A 122 1.85 3.78 3.63
CA PHE A 122 2.95 4.71 3.39
C PHE A 122 3.33 4.82 1.93
N MET A 123 3.09 3.77 1.12
CA MET A 123 3.24 3.85 -0.34
C MET A 123 2.30 4.88 -0.96
N SER A 124 1.11 5.07 -0.40
CA SER A 124 0.17 6.11 -0.82
C SER A 124 0.68 7.49 -0.37
N VAL A 125 1.14 7.60 0.88
CA VAL A 125 1.64 8.86 1.48
C VAL A 125 2.91 9.39 0.79
N ILE A 126 3.88 8.54 0.46
CA ILE A 126 5.11 8.98 -0.25
C ILE A 126 4.87 9.29 -1.73
N ARG A 127 3.71 8.94 -2.27
CA ARG A 127 3.30 9.33 -3.63
C ARG A 127 2.46 10.61 -3.64
N ASP A 128 2.25 11.23 -2.48
CA ASP A 128 1.48 12.46 -2.34
C ASP A 128 2.39 13.70 -2.39
N PRO A 129 2.22 14.61 -3.37
CA PRO A 129 2.95 15.88 -3.41
C PRO A 129 2.80 16.69 -2.12
N GLU A 130 1.62 16.68 -1.48
CA GLU A 130 1.33 17.47 -0.27
C GLU A 130 2.19 17.03 0.92
N THR A 131 2.60 15.76 0.97
CA THR A 131 3.56 15.26 1.96
C THR A 131 4.89 16.02 1.85
N TYR A 132 5.38 16.27 0.63
CA TYR A 132 6.64 16.96 0.41
C TYR A 132 6.54 18.47 0.59
N GLU A 133 5.35 19.05 0.46
CA GLU A 133 5.10 20.45 0.80
C GLU A 133 5.12 20.67 2.33
N LYS A 134 4.57 19.74 3.10
CA LYS A 134 4.48 19.86 4.57
C LYS A 134 5.77 19.53 5.31
N PHE A 135 6.64 18.70 4.76
CA PHE A 135 7.82 18.19 5.47
C PHE A 135 9.13 18.38 4.70
N GLU A 136 10.14 18.95 5.34
CA GLU A 136 11.50 19.08 4.79
C GLU A 136 12.15 17.72 4.53
N LYS A 137 11.83 16.71 5.35
CA LYS A 137 12.28 15.32 5.16
C LYS A 137 11.16 14.32 5.47
N VAL A 138 11.06 13.30 4.64
CA VAL A 138 10.18 12.14 4.83
C VAL A 138 11.07 10.92 5.00
N ILE A 139 10.98 10.25 6.15
CA ILE A 139 11.80 9.08 6.48
C ILE A 139 10.89 7.86 6.49
N LEU A 140 11.05 7.00 5.50
CA LEU A 140 10.32 5.75 5.40
C LEU A 140 11.17 4.62 5.98
N VAL A 141 10.77 4.08 7.12
CA VAL A 141 11.38 2.91 7.74
C VAL A 141 10.52 1.68 7.43
N HIS A 142 11.13 0.67 6.84
CA HIS A 142 10.46 -0.59 6.50
C HIS A 142 11.21 -1.79 7.08
N GLY A 143 10.62 -2.41 8.11
CA GLY A 143 11.19 -3.58 8.78
C GLY A 143 10.57 -4.89 8.31
N VAL A 144 11.41 -5.84 7.91
CA VAL A 144 11.00 -7.19 7.48
C VAL A 144 11.89 -8.28 8.09
N ARG A 145 11.51 -9.55 7.91
CA ARG A 145 12.33 -10.68 8.40
C ARG A 145 13.43 -11.02 7.41
N GLN A 146 13.09 -11.08 6.13
CA GLN A 146 13.96 -11.54 5.05
C GLN A 146 14.08 -10.47 3.97
N VAL A 147 15.16 -10.50 3.19
CA VAL A 147 15.45 -9.48 2.17
C VAL A 147 14.38 -9.49 1.06
N ASP A 148 13.86 -10.66 0.69
CA ASP A 148 12.84 -10.83 -0.34
C ASP A 148 11.46 -10.29 0.05
N GLU A 149 11.22 -10.04 1.35
CA GLU A 149 10.01 -9.40 1.87
C GLU A 149 10.01 -7.87 1.70
N LEU A 150 11.10 -7.26 1.22
CA LEU A 150 11.21 -5.82 0.94
C LEU A 150 10.39 -5.41 -0.30
N ALA A 151 9.07 -5.62 -0.26
CA ALA A 151 8.16 -5.18 -1.30
C ALA A 151 8.32 -3.67 -1.59
N TYR A 152 8.22 -3.32 -2.88
CA TYR A 152 8.40 -1.96 -3.40
C TYR A 152 9.80 -1.36 -3.22
N HIS A 153 10.82 -2.14 -2.84
CA HIS A 153 12.18 -1.63 -2.70
C HIS A 153 12.68 -0.89 -3.96
N ASP A 154 12.54 -1.52 -5.12
CA ASP A 154 13.00 -0.95 -6.40
C ASP A 154 12.08 0.20 -6.86
N LEU A 155 10.79 0.15 -6.53
CA LEU A 155 9.89 1.28 -6.77
C LEU A 155 10.41 2.53 -6.03
N VAL A 156 10.76 2.40 -4.75
CA VAL A 156 11.19 3.52 -3.92
C VAL A 156 12.58 4.03 -4.30
N LEU A 157 13.52 3.14 -4.63
CA LEU A 157 14.90 3.55 -4.94
C LEU A 157 15.14 3.92 -6.41
N ASP A 158 14.47 3.26 -7.34
CA ASP A 158 14.80 3.38 -8.76
C ASP A 158 13.71 4.07 -9.58
N HIS A 159 12.44 3.91 -9.23
CA HIS A 159 11.32 4.45 -10.01
C HIS A 159 10.83 5.80 -9.50
N LEU A 160 10.54 5.94 -8.20
CA LEU A 160 10.02 7.19 -7.64
C LEU A 160 10.98 8.39 -7.84
N PRO A 161 12.31 8.25 -7.68
CA PRO A 161 13.24 9.34 -8.00
C PRO A 161 13.22 9.75 -9.49
N LYS A 162 12.79 8.86 -10.39
CA LYS A 162 12.69 9.14 -11.83
C LYS A 162 11.26 9.54 -12.25
N HIS A 163 10.33 9.64 -11.32
CA HIS A 163 8.94 10.01 -11.60
C HIS A 163 8.86 11.43 -12.16
N GLU A 164 8.10 11.63 -13.23
CA GLU A 164 8.01 12.91 -13.96
C GLU A 164 7.66 14.10 -13.06
N PHE A 165 6.72 13.89 -12.13
CA PHE A 165 6.20 14.96 -11.26
C PHE A 165 6.78 14.96 -9.84
N LEU A 166 7.24 13.80 -9.36
CA LEU A 166 7.64 13.61 -7.96
C LEU A 166 9.15 13.43 -7.80
N GLY A 167 9.87 13.16 -8.89
CA GLY A 167 11.25 12.69 -8.85
C GLY A 167 12.19 13.63 -8.09
N ASP A 168 12.07 14.94 -8.30
CA ASP A 168 12.92 15.91 -7.62
C ASP A 168 12.56 16.08 -6.14
N LEU A 169 11.27 16.04 -5.79
CA LEU A 169 10.82 16.04 -4.39
C LEU A 169 11.35 14.79 -3.66
N VAL A 170 11.17 13.62 -4.27
CA VAL A 170 11.62 12.33 -3.73
C VAL A 170 13.13 12.31 -3.53
N LYS A 171 13.93 12.66 -4.56
CA LYS A 171 15.41 12.70 -4.45
C LYS A 171 15.88 13.60 -3.31
N ASN A 172 15.25 14.76 -3.15
CA ASN A 172 15.70 15.77 -2.21
C ASN A 172 15.20 15.53 -0.79
N GLN A 173 14.04 14.89 -0.61
CA GLN A 173 13.34 14.87 0.68
C GLN A 173 13.06 13.46 1.23
N LEU A 174 12.91 12.43 0.38
CA LEU A 174 12.62 11.06 0.82
C LEU A 174 13.91 10.33 1.21
N LEU A 175 13.92 9.77 2.42
CA LEU A 175 14.96 8.87 2.91
C LEU A 175 14.33 7.51 3.17
N TYR A 176 14.73 6.50 2.40
CA TYR A 176 14.28 5.12 2.60
C TYR A 176 15.27 4.33 3.44
N TYR A 177 14.78 3.77 4.55
CA TYR A 177 15.53 2.97 5.50
C TYR A 177 14.90 1.57 5.59
N PRO A 178 15.21 0.65 4.67
CA PRO A 178 14.85 -0.75 4.82
C PRO A 178 15.68 -1.38 5.93
N THR A 179 15.10 -2.26 6.74
CA THR A 179 15.81 -3.03 7.77
C THR A 179 15.33 -4.48 7.80
N VAL A 180 16.28 -5.40 7.97
CA VAL A 180 16.06 -6.85 7.91
C VAL A 180 16.59 -7.47 9.20
N THR A 181 15.90 -8.50 9.72
CA THR A 181 16.18 -9.06 11.06
C THR A 181 16.68 -10.50 11.08
N ARG A 182 16.59 -11.25 9.97
CA ARG A 182 16.93 -12.69 9.94
C ARG A 182 17.90 -13.10 8.83
N GLU A 183 18.42 -12.13 8.08
CA GLU A 183 19.36 -12.32 6.98
C GLU A 183 20.36 -11.16 6.96
N ASP A 184 21.56 -11.41 6.41
CA ASP A 184 22.58 -10.38 6.25
C ASP A 184 22.08 -9.27 5.33
N PHE A 185 22.05 -8.04 5.83
CA PHE A 185 21.61 -6.87 5.08
C PHE A 185 22.31 -5.61 5.58
N ARG A 186 22.43 -4.58 4.71
CA ARG A 186 23.14 -3.32 5.04
C ARG A 186 22.66 -2.64 6.33
N ASN A 187 21.37 -2.83 6.65
CA ASN A 187 20.72 -2.29 7.84
C ASN A 187 20.11 -3.45 8.65
N MET A 188 20.94 -4.35 9.14
CA MET A 188 20.49 -5.46 9.99
C MET A 188 20.15 -4.94 11.40
N GLY A 189 18.93 -5.24 11.85
CA GLY A 189 18.40 -4.85 13.17
C GLY A 189 18.49 -5.95 14.22
#